data_AF-A0A661ENQ4-F1
#
_entry.id   AF-A0A661ENQ4-F1
#
_cell.length_a   1.000
_cell.length_b   1.000
_cell.length_c   1.000
_cell.angle_alpha   90.00
_cell.angle_beta   90.00
_cell.angle_gamma   90.00
#
_symmetry.space_group_name_H-M   'P 1'
#
loop_
_entity.id
_entity.type
_entity.pdbx_description
1 polymer ?
#
loop_
_entity_poly.entity_id
_entity_poly.type
_entity_poly.pdbx_seq_one_letter_code
_entity_poly.pdbx_strand_id
1 'polypeptide(L)'
;MGSESKISNSGLIIFLLALVTLYSAAAYSAATPDDLSAWEPWVAERHPDLACPFLFNDNSQRVCAWPGRLELAVDDGGFNFRHSWQVYAQSWVPLPGNQKYWPVLKSSAMGPSAANLLVSERKKRPVVGLPAGKYLLQGRVNWQRQPEFIDLPGGSGLVSLSVDGEQQAHPQVDAQGRLWLGDKPGQKGDQTGHQPQADSVNLRVFRKLQDGVPLVVTTRVELEVAGRNREQLFGQLLLEGFSPISINSPLPAKLEADGRLRVQLRPGSWTIEVLSHHADTLTQLSMPASEGLWAQQELWVVAPDLALRTLQVEGVATIDPQQTRLPPEWRNWNAYRM
;
A
#
# COMPACT_ATOMS: atom_id res chain seq x y z
N MET A 1 39.29 80.60 -29.13
CA MET A 1 39.35 79.36 -28.32
C MET A 1 37.94 79.03 -27.90
N GLY A 2 37.39 77.91 -28.36
CA GLY A 2 36.01 77.51 -28.05
C GLY A 2 35.52 76.47 -29.04
N SER A 3 36.01 75.23 -28.90
CA SER A 3 35.48 74.08 -29.63
C SER A 3 34.51 73.36 -28.72
N GLU A 4 33.22 73.58 -28.91
CA GLU A 4 32.16 72.79 -28.28
C GLU A 4 32.17 71.38 -28.87
N SER A 5 32.39 70.38 -28.01
CA SER A 5 32.32 68.97 -28.37
C SER A 5 30.86 68.53 -28.41
N LYS A 6 30.32 68.32 -29.62
CA LYS A 6 29.00 67.70 -29.82
C LYS A 6 29.07 66.23 -29.45
N ILE A 7 28.54 65.88 -28.28
CA ILE A 7 28.33 64.48 -27.88
C ILE A 7 27.24 63.89 -28.79
N SER A 8 27.62 62.88 -29.58
CA SER A 8 26.72 62.19 -30.51
C SER A 8 25.66 61.38 -29.74
N ASN A 9 24.37 61.63 -30.02
CA ASN A 9 23.23 60.89 -29.46
C ASN A 9 23.34 59.36 -29.67
N SER A 10 24.09 58.91 -30.68
CA SER A 10 24.32 57.47 -30.92
C SER A 10 25.21 56.82 -29.86
N GLY A 11 26.18 57.56 -29.31
CA GLY A 11 27.05 57.06 -28.23
C GLY A 11 26.30 56.91 -26.91
N LEU A 12 25.36 57.82 -26.62
CA LEU A 12 24.53 57.76 -25.43
C LEU A 12 23.56 56.57 -25.47
N ILE A 13 22.98 56.27 -26.63
CA ILE A 13 22.07 55.12 -26.83
C ILE A 13 22.83 53.79 -26.71
N ILE A 14 24.03 53.70 -27.27
CA ILE A 14 24.88 52.50 -27.15
C ILE A 14 25.32 52.30 -25.69
N PHE A 15 25.65 53.39 -24.98
CA PHE A 15 26.01 53.34 -23.57
C PHE A 15 24.83 52.93 -22.67
N LEU A 16 23.62 53.42 -22.95
CA LEU A 16 22.38 53.01 -22.27
C LEU A 16 22.01 51.55 -22.56
N LEU A 17 22.16 51.08 -23.81
CA LEU A 17 21.97 49.66 -24.16
C LEU A 17 22.98 48.75 -23.46
N ALA A 18 24.25 49.16 -23.37
CA ALA A 18 25.27 48.42 -22.62
C ALA A 18 24.95 48.35 -21.12
N LEU A 19 24.45 49.44 -20.51
CA LEU A 19 24.06 49.47 -19.10
C LEU A 19 22.87 48.54 -18.81
N VAL A 20 21.89 48.44 -19.72
CA VAL A 20 20.73 47.55 -19.58
C VAL A 20 21.13 46.07 -19.72
N THR A 21 22.11 45.75 -20.57
CA THR A 21 22.63 44.37 -20.68
C THR A 21 23.44 43.93 -19.46
N LEU A 22 24.14 44.85 -18.77
CA LEU A 22 24.89 44.56 -17.54
C LEU A 22 23.97 44.29 -16.33
N TYR A 23 22.78 44.88 -16.28
CA TYR A 23 21.81 44.62 -15.21
C TYR A 23 21.04 43.30 -15.37
N SER A 24 21.02 42.71 -16.56
CA SER A 24 20.27 41.47 -16.84
C SER A 24 21.08 40.19 -16.57
N ALA A 25 22.36 40.32 -16.19
CA ALA A 25 23.25 39.19 -15.92
C ALA A 25 23.42 38.88 -14.42
N ALA A 26 22.51 39.36 -13.56
CA ALA A 26 22.28 38.71 -12.27
C ALA A 26 21.57 37.39 -12.54
N ALA A 27 22.32 36.41 -13.04
CA ALA A 27 21.91 35.02 -13.00
C ALA A 27 21.62 34.72 -11.53
N TYR A 28 20.35 34.57 -11.18
CA TYR A 28 19.98 33.98 -9.91
C TYR A 28 20.66 32.62 -9.87
N SER A 29 21.76 32.52 -9.13
CA SER A 29 22.34 31.23 -8.81
C SER A 29 21.23 30.43 -8.15
N ALA A 30 20.90 29.28 -8.73
CA ALA A 30 19.97 28.36 -8.08
C ALA A 30 20.45 28.16 -6.64
N ALA A 31 19.54 28.31 -5.68
CA ALA A 31 19.87 28.20 -4.27
C ALA A 31 20.64 26.89 -4.05
N THR A 32 21.81 27.00 -3.42
CA THR A 32 22.58 25.83 -3.04
C THR A 32 21.85 25.10 -1.91
N PRO A 33 22.12 23.80 -1.68
CA PRO A 33 21.54 23.09 -0.55
C PRO A 33 21.76 23.81 0.79
N ASP A 34 22.92 24.44 0.97
CA ASP A 34 23.25 25.19 2.19
C ASP A 34 22.39 26.46 2.36
N ASP A 35 22.05 27.14 1.25
CA ASP A 35 21.14 28.30 1.27
C ASP A 35 19.71 27.90 1.68
N LEU A 36 19.31 26.66 1.41
CA LEU A 36 17.98 26.11 1.70
C LEU A 36 17.86 25.60 3.15
N SER A 37 18.97 25.27 3.81
CA SER A 37 19.00 24.82 5.22
C SER A 37 18.30 25.79 6.17
N ALA A 38 18.42 27.10 5.92
CA ALA A 38 17.77 28.14 6.73
C ALA A 38 16.22 28.09 6.66
N TRP A 39 15.68 27.48 5.60
CA TRP A 39 14.24 27.35 5.38
C TRP A 39 13.66 26.06 5.98
N GLU A 40 14.49 25.08 6.35
CA GLU A 40 14.02 23.79 6.89
C GLU A 40 13.04 23.96 8.07
N PRO A 41 13.29 24.82 9.08
CA PRO A 41 12.34 24.99 10.18
C PRO A 41 10.99 25.55 9.72
N TRP A 42 11.01 26.50 8.78
CA TRP A 42 9.81 27.13 8.22
C TRP A 42 9.00 26.15 7.34
N VAL A 43 9.68 25.29 6.59
CA VAL A 43 9.03 24.23 5.80
C VAL A 43 8.48 23.15 6.74
N ALA A 44 9.23 22.74 7.75
CA ALA A 44 8.79 21.75 8.73
C ALA A 44 7.57 22.21 9.54
N GLU A 45 7.46 23.51 9.84
CA GLU A 45 6.28 24.09 10.48
C GLU A 45 5.03 23.98 9.59
N ARG A 46 5.16 24.21 8.28
CA ARG A 46 4.06 24.08 7.32
C ARG A 46 3.73 22.63 6.95
N HIS A 47 4.68 21.72 7.12
CA HIS A 47 4.56 20.32 6.75
C HIS A 47 4.92 19.43 7.95
N PRO A 48 4.04 19.35 8.97
CA PRO A 48 4.29 18.59 10.19
C PRO A 48 4.43 17.08 9.94
N ASP A 49 4.10 16.61 8.74
CA ASP A 49 4.15 15.23 8.28
C ASP A 49 5.37 14.90 7.40
N LEU A 50 6.34 15.82 7.22
CA LEU A 50 7.54 15.56 6.40
C LEU A 50 8.30 14.30 6.80
N ALA A 51 8.36 14.01 8.09
CA ALA A 51 9.03 12.83 8.64
C ALA A 51 8.19 11.54 8.51
N CYS A 52 6.92 11.65 8.14
CA CYS A 52 6.02 10.51 8.02
C CYS A 52 6.26 9.77 6.69
N PRO A 53 6.44 8.45 6.71
CA PRO A 53 6.63 7.66 5.50
C PRO A 53 5.39 7.71 4.60
N PHE A 54 5.62 7.63 3.30
CA PHE A 54 4.55 7.42 2.32
C PHE A 54 4.04 5.99 2.37
N LEU A 55 2.77 5.81 2.06
CA LEU A 55 2.27 4.48 1.67
C LEU A 55 2.94 4.10 0.34
N PHE A 56 3.48 2.88 0.27
CA PHE A 56 4.31 2.40 -0.84
C PHE A 56 3.68 2.59 -2.24
N ASN A 57 2.35 2.69 -2.32
CA ASN A 57 1.59 2.85 -3.56
C ASN A 57 0.96 4.25 -3.75
N ASP A 58 1.18 5.20 -2.84
CA ASP A 58 0.62 6.54 -2.91
C ASP A 58 1.54 7.58 -2.24
N ASN A 59 2.32 8.28 -3.06
CA ASN A 59 3.21 9.37 -2.61
C ASN A 59 2.45 10.63 -2.15
N SER A 60 1.11 10.66 -2.26
CA SER A 60 0.29 11.73 -1.68
C SER A 60 -0.20 11.41 -0.26
N GLN A 61 -0.16 10.13 0.15
CA GLN A 61 -0.62 9.70 1.47
C GLN A 61 0.54 9.35 2.39
N ARG A 62 0.68 10.15 3.45
CA ARG A 62 1.67 9.94 4.52
C ARG A 62 1.02 9.29 5.74
N VAL A 63 1.71 8.34 6.36
CA VAL A 63 1.24 7.63 7.56
C VAL A 63 2.12 8.01 8.75
N CYS A 64 1.62 8.92 9.59
CA CYS A 64 2.37 9.42 10.74
C CYS A 64 2.33 8.51 11.98
N ALA A 65 1.40 7.56 12.03
CA ALA A 65 1.33 6.55 13.07
C ALA A 65 1.16 5.18 12.41
N TRP A 66 2.22 4.38 12.48
CA TRP A 66 2.27 3.06 11.87
C TRP A 66 1.95 1.97 12.89
N PRO A 67 0.86 1.21 12.70
CA PRO A 67 0.50 0.10 13.58
C PRO A 67 1.45 -1.08 13.38
N GLY A 68 1.89 -1.66 14.49
CA GLY A 68 2.64 -2.91 14.52
C GLY A 68 1.73 -4.10 14.83
N ARG A 69 2.29 -5.09 15.54
CA ARG A 69 1.56 -6.29 15.96
C ARG A 69 0.58 -5.93 17.08
N LEU A 70 -0.65 -6.44 16.95
CA LEU A 70 -1.67 -6.39 17.99
C LEU A 70 -1.88 -7.78 18.57
N GLU A 71 -1.64 -7.91 19.87
CA GLU A 71 -1.90 -9.13 20.65
C GLU A 71 -3.11 -8.90 21.54
N LEU A 72 -4.06 -9.83 21.52
CA LEU A 72 -5.28 -9.81 22.29
C LEU A 72 -5.39 -11.11 23.10
N ALA A 73 -5.59 -10.98 24.41
CA ALA A 73 -5.87 -12.09 25.31
C ALA A 73 -7.24 -11.87 25.93
N VAL A 74 -8.21 -12.64 25.48
CA VAL A 74 -9.62 -12.58 25.87
C VAL A 74 -9.89 -13.55 27.02
N ASP A 75 -10.69 -13.09 27.98
CA ASP A 75 -11.23 -13.87 29.08
C ASP A 75 -12.71 -13.50 29.30
N ASP A 76 -13.39 -14.21 30.21
CA ASP A 76 -14.81 -14.01 30.54
C ASP A 76 -15.18 -12.54 30.86
N GLY A 77 -14.26 -11.78 31.43
CA GLY A 77 -14.50 -10.42 31.91
C GLY A 77 -13.99 -9.31 30.99
N GLY A 78 -13.32 -9.64 29.88
CA GLY A 78 -12.75 -8.63 28.99
C GLY A 78 -11.64 -9.14 28.09
N PHE A 79 -10.78 -8.23 27.67
CA PHE A 79 -9.53 -8.60 27.03
C PHE A 79 -8.39 -7.67 27.42
N ASN A 80 -7.20 -8.24 27.57
CA ASN A 80 -5.96 -7.47 27.61
C ASN A 80 -5.44 -7.29 26.19
N PHE A 81 -4.81 -6.16 25.91
CA PHE A 81 -4.15 -5.92 24.63
C PHE A 81 -2.70 -5.46 24.81
N ARG A 82 -1.86 -5.81 23.83
CA ARG A 82 -0.52 -5.25 23.64
C ARG A 82 -0.39 -4.87 22.16
N HIS A 83 -0.09 -3.60 21.88
CA HIS A 83 -0.02 -3.10 20.52
C HIS A 83 1.25 -2.26 20.33
N SER A 84 2.14 -2.70 19.43
CA SER A 84 3.31 -1.91 19.07
C SER A 84 2.96 -0.82 18.05
N TRP A 85 3.57 0.35 18.18
CA TRP A 85 3.38 1.49 17.30
C TRP A 85 4.69 2.20 17.01
N GLN A 86 4.88 2.63 15.77
CA GLN A 86 5.91 3.59 15.38
C GLN A 86 5.21 4.90 15.01
N VAL A 87 5.50 5.96 15.74
CA VAL A 87 4.92 7.30 15.53
C VAL A 87 6.03 8.22 15.01
N TYR A 88 5.80 8.87 13.88
CA TYR A 88 6.78 9.74 13.20
C TYR A 88 6.55 11.23 13.48
N ALA A 89 5.31 11.60 13.76
CA ALA A 89 4.91 12.95 14.16
C ALA A 89 3.76 12.87 15.17
N GLN A 90 3.51 13.95 15.93
CA GLN A 90 2.42 14.00 16.91
C GLN A 90 1.10 13.50 16.30
N SER A 91 0.60 12.37 16.81
CA SER A 91 -0.51 11.63 16.20
C SER A 91 -1.52 11.13 17.22
N TRP A 92 -2.76 10.96 16.77
CA TRP A 92 -3.80 10.28 17.53
C TRP A 92 -3.80 8.79 17.15
N VAL A 93 -3.40 7.96 18.10
CA VAL A 93 -3.29 6.52 17.90
C VAL A 93 -4.56 5.83 18.39
N PRO A 94 -5.28 5.10 17.52
CA PRO A 94 -6.48 4.39 17.91
C PRO A 94 -6.16 3.14 18.75
N LEU A 95 -6.99 2.90 19.76
CA LEU A 95 -6.92 1.72 20.62
C LEU A 95 -8.00 0.70 20.23
N PRO A 96 -7.81 -0.60 20.53
CA PRO A 96 -8.89 -1.58 20.43
C PRO A 96 -10.06 -1.24 21.35
N GLY A 97 -11.28 -1.55 20.90
CA GLY A 97 -12.52 -1.26 21.63
C GLY A 97 -13.33 -0.11 21.03
N ASN A 98 -14.34 0.33 21.76
CA ASN A 98 -15.31 1.35 21.32
C ASN A 98 -15.92 2.09 22.52
N GLN A 99 -16.91 2.96 22.28
CA GLN A 99 -17.60 3.72 23.34
C GLN A 99 -18.24 2.83 24.42
N LYS A 100 -18.70 1.63 24.05
CA LYS A 100 -19.31 0.66 24.99
C LYS A 100 -18.26 -0.17 25.73
N TYR A 101 -17.19 -0.53 25.03
CA TYR A 101 -16.09 -1.36 25.51
C TYR A 101 -14.81 -0.52 25.54
N TRP A 102 -14.76 0.38 26.54
CA TRP A 102 -13.72 1.40 26.64
C TRP A 102 -12.40 0.83 27.20
N PRO A 103 -11.24 1.12 26.57
CA PRO A 103 -9.95 0.64 27.04
C PRO A 103 -9.40 1.49 28.19
N VAL A 104 -8.83 0.81 29.17
CA VAL A 104 -8.01 1.39 30.23
C VAL A 104 -6.57 1.02 29.97
N LEU A 105 -5.70 2.03 29.77
CA LEU A 105 -4.26 1.81 29.61
C LEU A 105 -3.63 1.42 30.95
N LYS A 106 -2.73 0.43 30.91
CA LYS A 106 -1.99 -0.08 32.07
C LYS A 106 -0.52 0.36 32.04
N SER A 107 0.10 0.41 30.86
CA SER A 107 1.47 0.92 30.68
C SER A 107 1.83 1.12 29.19
N SER A 108 2.88 1.91 28.93
CA SER A 108 3.63 1.96 27.67
C SER A 108 5.06 1.53 27.96
N ALA A 109 5.50 0.37 27.46
CA ALA A 109 6.81 -0.19 27.86
C ALA A 109 8.03 0.54 27.25
N MET A 110 7.83 1.51 26.36
CA MET A 110 8.89 2.34 25.78
C MET A 110 8.33 3.74 25.50
N GLY A 111 8.86 4.77 26.15
CA GLY A 111 8.41 6.17 26.06
C GLY A 111 8.29 6.86 27.44
N PRO A 112 8.34 8.20 27.52
CA PRO A 112 8.33 8.94 28.79
C PRO A 112 7.10 8.56 29.62
N SER A 113 7.37 8.05 30.83
CA SER A 113 6.45 7.50 31.84
C SER A 113 4.98 7.34 31.43
N ALA A 114 4.59 6.09 31.25
CA ALA A 114 3.25 5.60 30.94
C ALA A 114 2.10 6.03 31.88
N ALA A 115 2.39 6.74 32.96
CA ALA A 115 1.48 6.97 34.07
C ALA A 115 0.31 7.93 33.76
N ASN A 116 0.33 8.68 32.65
CA ASN A 116 -0.65 9.75 32.40
C ASN A 116 -1.24 9.80 30.98
N LEU A 117 -1.23 8.70 30.23
CA LEU A 117 -1.85 8.68 28.89
C LEU A 117 -3.38 8.69 29.01
N LEU A 118 -3.99 9.83 28.69
CA LEU A 118 -5.44 9.97 28.67
C LEU A 118 -6.01 9.37 27.39
N VAL A 119 -6.92 8.40 27.55
CA VAL A 119 -7.74 7.89 26.45
C VAL A 119 -8.85 8.90 26.19
N SER A 120 -8.90 9.42 24.97
CA SER A 120 -9.92 10.37 24.50
C SER A 120 -10.81 9.73 23.44
N GLU A 121 -11.97 10.32 23.18
CA GLU A 121 -12.82 9.90 22.07
C GLU A 121 -12.55 10.75 20.83
N ARG A 122 -12.35 10.10 19.68
CA ARG A 122 -12.43 10.76 18.36
C ARG A 122 -13.16 9.86 17.38
N LYS A 123 -14.14 10.41 16.66
CA LYS A 123 -14.96 9.67 15.68
C LYS A 123 -15.54 8.36 16.27
N LYS A 124 -16.06 8.42 17.51
CA LYS A 124 -16.61 7.28 18.26
C LYS A 124 -15.62 6.15 18.56
N ARG A 125 -14.31 6.41 18.48
CA ARG A 125 -13.25 5.44 18.80
C ARG A 125 -12.36 5.95 19.93
N PRO A 126 -11.86 5.04 20.80
CA PRO A 126 -10.86 5.40 21.80
C PRO A 126 -9.52 5.66 21.12
N VAL A 127 -8.89 6.77 21.46
CA VAL A 127 -7.58 7.19 20.93
C VAL A 127 -6.69 7.71 22.04
N VAL A 128 -5.38 7.64 21.84
CA VAL A 128 -4.37 8.26 22.70
C VAL A 128 -3.48 9.19 21.85
N GLY A 129 -3.19 10.38 22.38
CA GLY A 129 -2.28 11.31 21.73
C GLY A 129 -0.83 10.94 22.06
N LEU A 130 -0.01 10.69 21.05
CA LEU A 130 1.39 10.31 21.21
C LEU A 130 2.30 11.24 20.39
N PRO A 131 3.41 11.73 20.97
CA PRO A 131 4.47 12.35 20.19
C PRO A 131 5.22 11.32 19.34
N ALA A 132 6.16 11.79 18.51
CA ALA A 132 7.04 10.92 17.75
C ALA A 132 7.82 9.97 18.67
N GLY A 133 7.86 8.69 18.34
CA GLY A 133 8.49 7.67 19.16
C GLY A 133 8.02 6.24 18.85
N LYS A 134 8.66 5.28 19.51
CA LYS A 134 8.26 3.86 19.49
C LYS A 134 7.50 3.55 20.76
N TYR A 135 6.32 2.96 20.64
CA TYR A 135 5.45 2.66 21.77
C TYR A 135 5.03 1.20 21.76
N LEU A 136 4.87 0.64 22.96
CA LEU A 136 4.16 -0.61 23.18
C LEU A 136 3.01 -0.33 24.12
N LEU A 137 1.82 -0.10 23.57
CA LEU A 137 0.63 0.25 24.33
C LEU A 137 0.01 -1.00 24.93
N GLN A 138 -0.21 -0.97 26.23
CA GLN A 138 -0.85 -2.06 26.95
C GLN A 138 -2.06 -1.56 27.70
N GLY A 139 -3.13 -2.34 27.67
CA GLY A 139 -4.33 -2.01 28.41
C GLY A 139 -5.28 -3.18 28.54
N ARG A 140 -6.43 -2.88 29.13
CA ARG A 140 -7.53 -3.81 29.27
C ARG A 140 -8.84 -3.13 28.96
N VAL A 141 -9.69 -3.84 28.26
CA VAL A 141 -11.10 -3.53 28.11
C VAL A 141 -11.87 -4.51 28.96
N ASN A 142 -12.84 -4.03 29.74
CA ASN A 142 -13.69 -4.88 30.57
C ASN A 142 -15.11 -4.91 30.01
N TRP A 143 -15.80 -6.03 30.20
CA TRP A 143 -17.22 -6.18 29.90
C TRP A 143 -17.92 -6.98 31.00
N GLN A 144 -19.23 -6.77 31.14
CA GLN A 144 -20.08 -7.64 31.96
C GLN A 144 -20.66 -8.82 31.15
N ARG A 145 -20.80 -8.63 29.83
CA ARG A 145 -21.23 -9.64 28.88
C ARG A 145 -20.33 -9.55 27.65
N GLN A 146 -19.73 -10.67 27.31
CA GLN A 146 -18.85 -10.79 26.14
C GLN A 146 -19.60 -10.34 24.87
N PRO A 147 -19.02 -9.44 24.07
CA PRO A 147 -19.56 -9.08 22.77
C PRO A 147 -19.32 -10.18 21.74
N GLU A 148 -20.09 -10.14 20.65
CA GLU A 148 -19.84 -11.01 19.49
C GLU A 148 -18.52 -10.68 18.78
N PHE A 149 -18.08 -9.42 18.85
CA PHE A 149 -16.87 -8.94 18.20
C PHE A 149 -16.16 -7.83 18.98
N ILE A 150 -14.87 -7.66 18.71
CA ILE A 150 -14.02 -6.55 19.17
C ILE A 150 -13.70 -5.65 17.97
N ASP A 151 -13.93 -4.35 18.11
CA ASP A 151 -13.48 -3.36 17.13
C ASP A 151 -11.97 -3.18 17.20
N LEU A 152 -11.27 -3.45 16.09
CA LEU A 152 -9.83 -3.24 15.98
C LEU A 152 -9.54 -1.84 15.41
N PRO A 153 -8.40 -1.23 15.79
CA PRO A 153 -7.90 -0.05 15.12
C PRO A 153 -7.58 -0.36 13.65
N GLY A 154 -7.87 0.61 12.76
CA GLY A 154 -7.55 0.48 11.34
C GLY A 154 -6.04 0.28 11.13
N GLY A 155 -5.67 -0.59 10.19
CA GLY A 155 -4.28 -0.89 9.85
C GLY A 155 -3.61 -1.97 10.70
N SER A 156 -4.29 -2.60 11.67
CA SER A 156 -3.76 -3.79 12.38
C SER A 156 -3.67 -5.01 11.45
N GLY A 157 -2.61 -5.06 10.64
CA GLY A 157 -2.37 -6.13 9.67
C GLY A 157 -1.89 -7.45 10.29
N LEU A 158 -1.41 -7.42 11.54
CA LEU A 158 -0.92 -8.60 12.25
C LEU A 158 -1.58 -8.71 13.63
N VAL A 159 -2.61 -9.55 13.73
CA VAL A 159 -3.40 -9.77 14.94
C VAL A 159 -3.17 -11.18 15.45
N SER A 160 -2.76 -11.29 16.72
CA SER A 160 -2.72 -12.55 17.47
C SER A 160 -3.84 -12.54 18.51
N LEU A 161 -4.61 -13.62 18.59
CA LEU A 161 -5.68 -13.78 19.56
C LEU A 161 -5.43 -15.03 20.42
N SER A 162 -5.60 -14.91 21.72
CA SER A 162 -5.84 -16.03 22.63
C SER A 162 -7.17 -15.84 23.35
N VAL A 163 -7.89 -16.94 23.57
CA VAL A 163 -9.17 -16.98 24.31
C VAL A 163 -8.99 -17.99 25.42
N ASP A 164 -9.18 -17.56 26.67
CA ASP A 164 -9.03 -18.39 27.88
C ASP A 164 -7.69 -19.13 27.96
N GLY A 165 -6.63 -18.48 27.44
CA GLY A 165 -5.27 -19.02 27.40
C GLY A 165 -4.95 -19.88 26.17
N GLU A 166 -5.95 -20.23 25.35
CA GLU A 166 -5.76 -20.99 24.12
C GLU A 166 -5.50 -20.08 22.92
N GLN A 167 -4.36 -20.30 22.25
CA GLN A 167 -3.95 -19.53 21.08
C GLN A 167 -4.84 -19.85 19.87
N GLN A 168 -5.46 -18.84 19.29
CA GLN A 168 -6.27 -18.97 18.09
C GLN A 168 -5.37 -18.85 16.86
N ALA A 169 -5.28 -19.93 16.08
CA ALA A 169 -4.42 -19.97 14.89
C ALA A 169 -4.90 -19.02 13.78
N HIS A 170 -6.20 -18.79 13.66
CA HIS A 170 -6.80 -17.97 12.60
C HIS A 170 -7.87 -17.01 13.14
N PRO A 171 -7.46 -15.88 13.75
CA PRO A 171 -8.39 -14.85 14.24
C PRO A 171 -9.23 -14.30 13.07
N GLN A 172 -10.56 -14.29 13.22
CA GLN A 172 -11.48 -13.88 12.15
C GLN A 172 -11.72 -12.37 12.19
N VAL A 173 -11.00 -11.61 11.37
CA VAL A 173 -11.20 -10.16 11.19
C VAL A 173 -11.97 -9.89 9.90
N ASP A 174 -13.09 -9.16 9.98
CA ASP A 174 -13.86 -8.78 8.80
C ASP A 174 -13.37 -7.48 8.12
N ALA A 175 -14.00 -7.13 7.00
CA ALA A 175 -13.63 -5.96 6.20
C ALA A 175 -13.84 -4.62 6.96
N GLN A 176 -14.63 -4.63 8.03
CA GLN A 176 -14.86 -3.47 8.88
C GLN A 176 -13.82 -3.37 10.02
N GLY A 177 -12.88 -4.31 10.10
CA GLY A 177 -11.88 -4.39 11.16
C GLY A 177 -12.43 -4.93 12.47
N ARG A 178 -13.47 -5.77 12.42
CA ARG A 178 -14.04 -6.41 13.62
C ARG A 178 -13.50 -7.82 13.78
N LEU A 179 -12.93 -8.11 14.94
CA LEU A 179 -12.48 -9.43 15.34
C LEU A 179 -13.63 -10.19 15.99
N TRP A 180 -14.06 -11.29 15.39
CA TRP A 180 -15.15 -12.12 15.90
C TRP A 180 -14.64 -13.04 17.03
N LEU A 181 -15.37 -13.08 18.15
CA LEU A 181 -15.03 -13.90 19.33
C LEU A 181 -15.79 -15.25 19.37
N GLY A 182 -16.60 -15.53 18.35
CA GLY A 182 -17.31 -16.79 18.16
C GLY A 182 -17.65 -16.99 16.68
N ASP A 183 -18.41 -18.05 16.38
CA ASP A 183 -18.85 -18.35 15.02
C ASP A 183 -19.67 -17.18 14.45
N LYS A 184 -19.36 -16.76 13.22
CA LYS A 184 -20.11 -15.69 12.54
C LYS A 184 -21.59 -16.06 12.44
N PRO A 185 -22.54 -15.14 12.65
CA PRO A 185 -23.92 -15.31 12.23
C PRO A 185 -23.96 -15.61 10.72
N GLY A 186 -24.30 -16.86 10.37
CA GLY A 186 -24.18 -17.40 9.01
C GLY A 186 -23.34 -18.69 8.92
N GLN A 187 -22.60 -19.05 9.97
CA GLN A 187 -21.95 -20.35 10.18
C GLN A 187 -22.76 -21.29 11.11
N LYS A 188 -24.09 -21.15 11.14
CA LYS A 188 -24.97 -22.22 11.66
C LYS A 188 -25.39 -23.12 10.50
N GLY A 189 -24.45 -23.97 10.10
CA GLY A 189 -24.64 -25.07 9.16
C GLY A 189 -23.37 -25.91 9.21
N ASP A 190 -23.51 -27.20 9.54
CA ASP A 190 -22.44 -28.22 9.55
C ASP A 190 -21.42 -28.25 10.69
N GLN A 191 -21.91 -28.49 11.92
CA GLN A 191 -21.14 -29.29 12.89
C GLN A 191 -21.70 -30.70 13.11
N THR A 192 -22.53 -31.19 12.17
CA THR A 192 -22.92 -32.61 12.11
C THR A 192 -22.95 -33.06 10.65
N GLY A 193 -21.81 -33.57 10.17
CA GLY A 193 -21.81 -34.50 9.03
C GLY A 193 -21.37 -33.99 7.65
N HIS A 194 -20.53 -32.95 7.54
CA HIS A 194 -19.87 -32.65 6.26
C HIS A 194 -18.45 -33.20 6.23
N GLN A 195 -18.16 -34.04 5.23
CA GLN A 195 -16.79 -34.33 4.80
C GLN A 195 -16.03 -33.01 4.65
N PRO A 196 -14.73 -32.96 5.01
CA PRO A 196 -13.94 -31.74 4.87
C PRO A 196 -14.04 -31.24 3.43
N GLN A 197 -14.62 -30.05 3.24
CA GLN A 197 -14.63 -29.38 1.94
C GLN A 197 -13.16 -29.17 1.54
N ALA A 198 -12.74 -29.84 0.46
CA ALA A 198 -11.35 -29.84 0.04
C ALA A 198 -10.88 -28.40 -0.26
N ASP A 199 -9.68 -28.06 0.25
CA ASP A 199 -9.02 -26.80 -0.07
C ASP A 199 -8.82 -26.72 -1.60
N SER A 200 -9.39 -25.70 -2.24
CA SER A 200 -9.22 -25.47 -3.67
C SER A 200 -8.96 -24.01 -3.98
N VAL A 201 -8.22 -23.77 -5.06
CA VAL A 201 -7.94 -22.45 -5.62
C VAL A 201 -8.00 -22.57 -7.13
N ASN A 202 -8.93 -21.86 -7.75
CA ASN A 202 -8.87 -21.60 -9.18
C ASN A 202 -8.26 -20.23 -9.39
N LEU A 203 -7.42 -20.09 -10.42
CA LEU A 203 -6.82 -18.82 -10.73
C LEU A 203 -6.82 -18.53 -12.24
N ARG A 204 -6.91 -17.25 -12.59
CA ARG A 204 -6.77 -16.73 -13.95
C ARG A 204 -5.80 -15.57 -13.92
N VAL A 205 -4.95 -15.50 -14.93
CA VAL A 205 -3.95 -14.44 -15.05
C VAL A 205 -4.14 -13.71 -16.36
N PHE A 206 -4.19 -12.40 -16.26
CA PHE A 206 -4.23 -11.48 -17.39
C PHE A 206 -3.04 -10.53 -17.29
N ARG A 207 -2.43 -10.20 -18.42
CA ARG A 207 -1.40 -9.16 -18.48
C ARG A 207 -1.75 -8.09 -19.47
N LYS A 208 -1.55 -6.83 -19.10
CA LYS A 208 -1.60 -5.69 -20.02
C LYS A 208 -0.19 -5.12 -20.16
N LEU A 209 0.36 -5.22 -21.36
CA LEU A 209 1.62 -4.63 -21.74
C LEU A 209 1.33 -3.23 -22.30
N GLN A 210 1.81 -2.20 -21.62
CA GLN A 210 1.69 -0.82 -22.07
C GLN A 210 3.04 -0.40 -22.63
N ASP A 211 3.07 -0.11 -23.94
CA ASP A 211 4.28 0.45 -24.56
C ASP A 211 4.57 1.82 -23.94
N GLY A 212 5.86 2.09 -23.76
CA GLY A 212 6.35 3.22 -23.00
C GLY A 212 7.86 3.16 -22.85
N VAL A 213 8.42 4.24 -22.30
CA VAL A 213 9.81 4.29 -21.83
C VAL A 213 9.76 4.77 -20.38
N PRO A 214 9.77 3.88 -19.38
CA PRO A 214 9.93 2.41 -19.48
C PRO A 214 8.65 1.67 -19.94
N LEU A 215 8.82 0.43 -20.42
CA LEU A 215 7.72 -0.50 -20.67
C LEU A 215 7.08 -0.89 -19.33
N VAL A 216 5.75 -0.83 -19.24
CA VAL A 216 4.99 -1.18 -18.03
C VAL A 216 4.09 -2.38 -18.29
N VAL A 217 4.05 -3.31 -17.35
CA VAL A 217 3.15 -4.47 -17.35
C VAL A 217 2.26 -4.42 -16.14
N THR A 218 0.94 -4.46 -16.36
CA THR A 218 -0.05 -4.74 -15.32
C THR A 218 -0.39 -6.21 -15.34
N THR A 219 -0.10 -6.94 -14.26
CA THR A 219 -0.49 -8.35 -14.09
C THR A 219 -1.68 -8.41 -13.14
N ARG A 220 -2.81 -8.91 -13.63
CA ARG A 220 -4.04 -9.10 -12.85
C ARG A 220 -4.26 -10.59 -12.61
N VAL A 221 -4.32 -10.97 -11.34
CA VAL A 221 -4.57 -12.33 -10.87
C VAL A 221 -5.96 -12.38 -10.24
N GLU A 222 -6.84 -13.17 -10.83
CA GLU A 222 -8.17 -13.44 -10.29
C GLU A 222 -8.17 -14.80 -9.63
N LEU A 223 -8.58 -14.85 -8.36
CA LEU A 223 -8.58 -16.03 -7.51
C LEU A 223 -10.02 -16.38 -7.10
N GLU A 224 -10.38 -17.65 -7.19
CA GLU A 224 -11.56 -18.23 -6.55
C GLU A 224 -11.08 -19.26 -5.52
N VAL A 225 -11.29 -18.98 -4.24
CA VAL A 225 -10.74 -19.78 -3.13
C VAL A 225 -11.87 -20.44 -2.35
N ALA A 226 -11.72 -21.73 -2.08
CA ALA A 226 -12.54 -22.46 -1.13
C ALA A 226 -11.68 -23.17 -0.07
N GLY A 227 -12.33 -23.61 1.01
CA GLY A 227 -11.69 -24.30 2.13
C GLY A 227 -11.22 -23.33 3.22
N ARG A 228 -10.05 -23.57 3.79
CA ARG A 228 -9.57 -22.86 4.98
C ARG A 228 -8.70 -21.66 4.65
N ASN A 229 -8.62 -20.72 5.61
CA ASN A 229 -7.65 -19.64 5.57
C ASN A 229 -6.23 -20.23 5.65
N ARG A 230 -5.36 -19.84 4.72
CA ARG A 230 -4.00 -20.40 4.63
C ARG A 230 -3.08 -19.49 3.86
N GLU A 231 -1.80 -19.61 4.11
CA GLU A 231 -0.80 -18.99 3.27
C GLU A 231 -0.57 -19.83 2.02
N GLN A 232 -0.57 -19.20 0.84
CA GLN A 232 -0.29 -19.85 -0.43
C GLN A 232 0.83 -19.10 -1.13
N LEU A 233 1.86 -19.84 -1.54
CA LEU A 233 2.84 -19.39 -2.50
C LEU A 233 2.37 -19.81 -3.89
N PHE A 234 2.22 -18.83 -4.77
CA PHE A 234 1.90 -19.03 -6.18
C PHE A 234 3.18 -19.11 -7.00
N GLY A 235 3.05 -19.49 -8.27
CA GLY A 235 4.16 -19.50 -9.21
C GLY A 235 4.66 -18.09 -9.58
N GLN A 236 5.49 -18.05 -10.63
CA GLN A 236 6.23 -16.87 -11.04
C GLN A 236 5.29 -15.76 -11.54
N LEU A 237 5.15 -14.69 -10.76
CA LEU A 237 4.31 -13.56 -11.13
C LEU A 237 5.10 -12.56 -11.98
N LEU A 238 6.27 -12.12 -11.52
CA LEU A 238 7.08 -11.15 -12.25
C LEU A 238 7.69 -11.79 -13.51
N LEU A 239 7.60 -11.07 -14.63
CA LEU A 239 8.32 -11.42 -15.85
C LEU A 239 9.83 -11.22 -15.64
N GLU A 240 10.64 -11.94 -16.41
CA GLU A 240 12.09 -11.83 -16.34
C GLU A 240 12.57 -10.40 -16.61
N GLY A 241 13.46 -9.89 -15.76
CA GLY A 241 14.00 -8.51 -15.86
C GLY A 241 13.05 -7.40 -15.37
N PHE A 242 11.82 -7.72 -14.96
CA PHE A 242 10.88 -6.71 -14.47
C PHE A 242 11.06 -6.42 -12.99
N SER A 243 11.03 -5.13 -12.64
CA SER A 243 10.97 -4.65 -11.27
C SER A 243 9.53 -4.31 -10.88
N PRO A 244 9.05 -4.70 -9.67
CA PRO A 244 7.72 -4.34 -9.22
C PRO A 244 7.64 -2.84 -8.87
N ILE A 245 6.57 -2.19 -9.30
CA ILE A 245 6.22 -0.81 -8.94
C ILE A 245 5.23 -0.82 -7.77
N SER A 246 4.15 -1.59 -7.88
CA SER A 246 3.09 -1.61 -6.87
C SER A 246 2.32 -2.93 -6.86
N ILE A 247 1.72 -3.22 -5.70
CA ILE A 247 0.77 -4.32 -5.51
C ILE A 247 -0.52 -3.75 -4.92
N ASN A 248 -1.65 -4.02 -5.56
CA ASN A 248 -2.99 -3.71 -5.09
C ASN A 248 -3.73 -5.02 -4.82
N SER A 249 -4.07 -5.27 -3.56
CA SER A 249 -4.65 -6.54 -3.13
C SER A 249 -5.62 -6.34 -1.96
N PRO A 250 -6.85 -6.89 -2.03
CA PRO A 250 -7.76 -7.00 -0.88
C PRO A 250 -7.31 -8.02 0.17
N LEU A 251 -6.32 -8.85 -0.16
CA LEU A 251 -5.70 -9.85 0.71
C LEU A 251 -4.30 -9.41 1.12
N PRO A 252 -3.80 -9.78 2.32
CA PRO A 252 -2.38 -9.66 2.62
C PRO A 252 -1.56 -10.42 1.57
N ALA A 253 -0.78 -9.68 0.79
CA ALA A 253 -0.01 -10.21 -0.32
C ALA A 253 1.36 -9.54 -0.36
N LYS A 254 2.38 -10.31 -0.74
CA LYS A 254 3.76 -9.82 -0.93
C LYS A 254 4.41 -10.54 -2.11
N LEU A 255 5.34 -9.87 -2.77
CA LEU A 255 6.24 -10.49 -3.73
C LEU A 255 7.49 -10.98 -3.00
N GLU A 256 7.89 -12.21 -3.28
CA GLU A 256 9.18 -12.75 -2.84
C GLU A 256 10.32 -12.20 -3.69
N ALA A 257 11.55 -12.36 -3.20
CA ALA A 257 12.75 -11.89 -3.92
C ALA A 257 12.94 -12.55 -5.29
N ASP A 258 12.35 -13.74 -5.50
CA ASP A 258 12.37 -14.46 -6.77
C ASP A 258 11.22 -14.06 -7.71
N GLY A 259 10.33 -13.14 -7.31
CA GLY A 259 9.21 -12.67 -8.12
C GLY A 259 7.94 -13.51 -8.02
N ARG A 260 7.90 -14.52 -7.13
CA ARG A 260 6.67 -15.26 -6.81
C ARG A 260 5.74 -14.47 -5.90
N LEU A 261 4.44 -14.70 -6.06
CA LEU A 261 3.40 -14.07 -5.24
C LEU A 261 3.07 -14.95 -4.02
N ARG A 262 3.22 -14.41 -2.81
CA ARG A 262 2.70 -15.03 -1.58
C ARG A 262 1.46 -14.30 -1.10
N VAL A 263 0.39 -15.04 -0.81
CA VAL A 263 -0.89 -14.48 -0.38
C VAL A 263 -1.44 -15.24 0.82
N GLN A 264 -2.01 -14.52 1.79
CA GLN A 264 -2.87 -15.12 2.81
C GLN A 264 -4.28 -15.28 2.25
N LEU A 265 -4.58 -16.49 1.78
CA LEU A 265 -5.87 -16.84 1.20
C LEU A 265 -6.95 -16.92 2.27
N ARG A 266 -8.14 -16.46 1.88
CA ARG A 266 -9.41 -16.65 2.58
C ARG A 266 -10.48 -17.01 1.55
N PRO A 267 -11.54 -17.77 1.92
CA PRO A 267 -12.60 -18.15 0.98
C PRO A 267 -13.26 -16.95 0.32
N GLY A 268 -13.52 -17.06 -0.98
CA GLY A 268 -14.15 -16.01 -1.78
C GLY A 268 -13.46 -15.78 -3.12
N SER A 269 -13.93 -14.74 -3.81
CA SER A 269 -13.35 -14.27 -5.07
C SER A 269 -12.51 -13.02 -4.83
N TRP A 270 -11.27 -13.02 -5.33
CA TRP A 270 -10.31 -11.95 -5.10
C TRP A 270 -9.63 -11.55 -6.39
N THR A 271 -9.28 -10.28 -6.50
CA THR A 271 -8.47 -9.75 -7.59
C THR A 271 -7.25 -9.09 -7.00
N ILE A 272 -6.07 -9.46 -7.50
CA ILE A 272 -4.78 -8.88 -7.13
C ILE A 272 -4.18 -8.28 -8.40
N GLU A 273 -3.72 -7.04 -8.33
CA GLU A 273 -3.06 -6.36 -9.44
C GLU A 273 -1.64 -5.98 -9.04
N VAL A 274 -0.68 -6.34 -9.88
CA VAL A 274 0.73 -5.98 -9.71
C VAL A 274 1.17 -5.19 -10.93
N LEU A 275 1.71 -4.00 -10.68
CA LEU A 275 2.33 -3.17 -11.69
C LEU A 275 3.84 -3.37 -11.65
N SER A 276 4.46 -3.58 -12.80
CA SER A 276 5.91 -3.77 -12.93
C SER A 276 6.45 -3.09 -14.17
N HIS A 277 7.73 -2.72 -14.16
CA HIS A 277 8.40 -2.10 -15.31
C HIS A 277 9.70 -2.80 -15.67
N HIS A 278 10.09 -2.66 -16.93
CA HIS A 278 11.40 -3.05 -17.42
C HIS A 278 12.22 -1.81 -17.75
N ALA A 279 13.49 -1.77 -17.33
CA ALA A 279 14.35 -0.60 -17.53
C ALA A 279 14.81 -0.46 -19.00
N ASP A 280 15.08 -1.59 -19.67
CA ASP A 280 15.59 -1.61 -21.04
C ASP A 280 14.49 -1.76 -22.09
N THR A 281 14.85 -1.48 -23.35
CA THR A 281 14.01 -1.75 -24.51
C THR A 281 13.95 -3.27 -24.76
N LEU A 282 12.74 -3.80 -24.85
CA LEU A 282 12.49 -5.23 -25.08
C LEU A 282 11.95 -5.47 -26.49
N THR A 283 12.46 -6.52 -27.13
CA THR A 283 11.95 -7.03 -28.41
C THR A 283 11.31 -8.42 -28.27
N GLN A 284 11.46 -9.06 -27.12
CA GLN A 284 10.94 -10.39 -26.84
C GLN A 284 10.44 -10.46 -25.39
N LEU A 285 9.29 -11.11 -25.21
CA LEU A 285 8.73 -11.45 -23.92
C LEU A 285 8.16 -12.87 -23.98
N SER A 286 8.30 -13.60 -22.90
CA SER A 286 7.77 -14.96 -22.76
C SER A 286 6.99 -15.10 -21.47
N MET A 287 5.95 -15.94 -21.50
CA MET A 287 5.30 -16.38 -20.27
C MET A 287 6.33 -17.17 -19.44
N PRO A 288 6.54 -16.82 -18.16
CA PRO A 288 7.48 -17.54 -17.32
C PRO A 288 7.07 -19.00 -17.19
N ALA A 289 8.06 -19.90 -17.26
CA ALA A 289 7.85 -21.26 -16.78
C ALA A 289 7.53 -21.19 -15.28
N SER A 290 6.38 -21.71 -14.89
CA SER A 290 5.90 -21.56 -13.52
C SER A 290 6.02 -22.89 -12.77
N GLU A 291 6.93 -22.95 -11.81
CA GLU A 291 6.96 -24.03 -10.83
C GLU A 291 5.94 -23.74 -9.72
N GLY A 292 5.03 -24.68 -9.48
CA GLY A 292 4.00 -24.56 -8.45
C GLY A 292 2.62 -24.16 -8.99
N LEU A 293 1.80 -23.56 -8.11
CA LEU A 293 0.39 -23.26 -8.42
C LEU A 293 0.30 -21.95 -9.21
N TRP A 294 0.12 -22.07 -10.54
CA TRP A 294 -0.05 -20.95 -11.47
C TRP A 294 -0.98 -21.29 -12.64
N ALA A 295 -1.29 -20.28 -13.46
CA ALA A 295 -2.14 -20.47 -14.62
C ALA A 295 -1.34 -21.21 -15.70
N GLN A 296 -1.94 -22.25 -16.28
CA GLN A 296 -1.35 -22.96 -17.42
C GLN A 296 -1.36 -22.13 -18.70
N GLN A 297 -2.23 -21.11 -18.76
CA GLN A 297 -2.41 -20.20 -19.87
C GLN A 297 -2.72 -18.81 -19.33
N GLU A 298 -2.21 -17.79 -20.02
CA GLU A 298 -2.48 -16.39 -19.69
C GLU A 298 -3.10 -15.67 -20.91
N LEU A 299 -3.90 -14.63 -20.67
CA LEU A 299 -4.33 -13.73 -21.74
C LEU A 299 -3.60 -12.41 -21.62
N TRP A 300 -2.88 -12.06 -22.67
CA TRP A 300 -2.07 -10.84 -22.72
C TRP A 300 -2.71 -9.86 -23.68
N VAL A 301 -2.76 -8.59 -23.30
CA VAL A 301 -3.14 -7.50 -24.21
C VAL A 301 -1.97 -6.56 -24.40
N VAL A 302 -1.81 -6.05 -25.62
CA VAL A 302 -0.76 -5.08 -25.94
C VAL A 302 -1.40 -3.75 -26.29
N ALA A 303 -1.15 -2.74 -25.46
CA ALA A 303 -1.57 -1.37 -25.64
C ALA A 303 -0.39 -0.57 -26.24
N PRO A 304 -0.34 -0.38 -27.57
CA PRO A 304 0.74 0.35 -28.22
C PRO A 304 0.62 1.86 -27.97
N ASP A 305 1.76 2.55 -27.97
CA ASP A 305 1.84 4.00 -28.03
C ASP A 305 2.41 4.42 -29.40
N LEU A 306 1.51 4.74 -30.33
CA LEU A 306 1.86 5.11 -31.70
C LEU A 306 2.63 6.43 -31.81
N ALA A 307 2.65 7.26 -30.75
CA ALA A 307 3.47 8.45 -30.71
C ALA A 307 4.95 8.11 -30.46
N LEU A 308 5.23 6.94 -29.86
CA LEU A 308 6.59 6.45 -29.62
C LEU A 308 7.09 5.61 -30.79
N ARG A 309 6.31 4.62 -31.23
CA ARG A 309 6.71 3.66 -32.28
C ARG A 309 5.54 2.82 -32.78
N THR A 310 5.77 2.14 -33.91
CA THR A 310 4.90 1.06 -34.37
C THR A 310 5.38 -0.27 -33.80
N LEU A 311 4.44 -1.14 -33.44
CA LEU A 311 4.72 -2.46 -32.88
C LEU A 311 3.89 -3.53 -33.59
N GLN A 312 4.54 -4.65 -33.88
CA GLN A 312 3.90 -5.86 -34.42
C GLN A 312 4.24 -7.03 -33.51
N VAL A 313 3.23 -7.81 -33.12
CA VAL A 313 3.40 -9.01 -32.28
C VAL A 313 3.43 -10.24 -33.18
N GLU A 314 4.42 -11.10 -32.94
CA GLU A 314 4.63 -12.34 -33.70
C GLU A 314 4.81 -13.53 -32.74
N GLY A 315 4.67 -14.76 -33.26
CA GLY A 315 4.96 -15.99 -32.52
C GLY A 315 3.86 -16.49 -31.57
N VAL A 316 2.73 -15.80 -31.48
CA VAL A 316 1.60 -16.16 -30.59
C VAL A 316 0.25 -16.01 -31.28
N ALA A 317 -0.75 -16.77 -30.82
CA ALA A 317 -2.08 -16.74 -31.40
C ALA A 317 -2.88 -15.51 -30.93
N THR A 318 -3.31 -14.68 -31.88
CA THR A 318 -4.26 -13.59 -31.63
C THR A 318 -5.65 -14.14 -31.35
N ILE A 319 -6.37 -13.53 -30.41
CA ILE A 319 -7.74 -13.87 -30.06
C ILE A 319 -8.61 -12.61 -30.03
N ASP A 320 -9.91 -12.76 -30.26
CA ASP A 320 -10.88 -11.66 -30.15
C ASP A 320 -11.07 -11.28 -28.66
N PRO A 321 -10.65 -10.09 -28.20
CA PRO A 321 -10.75 -9.67 -26.81
C PRO A 321 -12.20 -9.64 -26.29
N GLN A 322 -13.18 -9.40 -27.17
CA GLN A 322 -14.60 -9.30 -26.80
C GLN A 322 -15.20 -10.65 -26.40
N GLN A 323 -14.56 -11.76 -26.82
CA GLN A 323 -14.98 -13.13 -26.51
C GLN A 323 -14.15 -13.76 -25.39
N THR A 324 -13.49 -12.95 -24.57
CA THR A 324 -12.66 -13.39 -23.45
C THR A 324 -13.20 -12.93 -22.10
N ARG A 325 -12.58 -13.43 -21.02
CA ARG A 325 -12.80 -12.92 -19.65
C ARG A 325 -11.86 -11.78 -19.28
N LEU A 326 -11.20 -11.13 -20.24
CA LEU A 326 -10.38 -9.95 -19.95
C LEU A 326 -11.22 -8.88 -19.22
N PRO A 327 -10.59 -8.08 -18.34
CA PRO A 327 -11.23 -6.89 -17.77
C PRO A 327 -11.84 -6.03 -18.88
N PRO A 328 -13.07 -5.50 -18.73
CA PRO A 328 -13.76 -4.77 -19.80
C PRO A 328 -12.90 -3.65 -20.41
N GLU A 329 -12.17 -2.94 -19.57
CA GLU A 329 -11.28 -1.84 -19.97
C GLU A 329 -10.05 -2.31 -20.76
N TRP A 330 -9.72 -3.61 -20.73
CA TRP A 330 -8.62 -4.21 -21.49
C TRP A 330 -9.02 -4.73 -22.87
N ARG A 331 -10.32 -4.82 -23.17
CA ARG A 331 -10.82 -5.40 -24.43
C ARG A 331 -10.68 -4.48 -25.63
N ASN A 332 -10.19 -3.26 -25.44
CA ASN A 332 -9.94 -2.29 -26.51
C ASN A 332 -8.61 -2.53 -27.24
N TRP A 333 -7.80 -3.48 -26.77
CA TRP A 333 -6.48 -3.77 -27.31
C TRP A 333 -6.39 -5.20 -27.85
N ASN A 334 -5.46 -5.42 -28.78
CA ASN A 334 -5.21 -6.75 -29.34
C ASN A 334 -4.82 -7.73 -28.23
N ALA A 335 -5.47 -8.88 -28.20
CA ALA A 335 -5.28 -9.91 -27.20
C ALA A 335 -4.60 -11.16 -27.78
N TYR A 336 -3.80 -11.82 -26.95
CA TYR A 336 -3.01 -12.99 -27.30
C TYR A 336 -3.15 -14.04 -26.20
N ARG A 337 -3.18 -15.31 -26.62
CA ARG A 337 -3.11 -16.44 -25.69
C ARG A 337 -1.66 -16.89 -25.58
N MET A 338 -1.14 -16.87 -24.35
CA MET A 338 0.21 -17.32 -24.00
C MET A 338 0.23 -18.72 -23.41
#